data_AF-A0A9P6RPY8-F1
#
_entry.id   AF-A0A9P6RPY8-F1
#
_cell.length_a   1.000
_cell.length_b   1.000
_cell.length_c   1.000
_cell.angle_alpha   90.00
_cell.angle_beta   90.00
_cell.angle_gamma   90.00
#
_symmetry.space_group_name_H-M   'P 1'
#
loop_
_entity.id
_entity.type
_entity.pdbx_description
1 polymer ?
#
loop_
_entity_poly.entity_id
_entity_poly.type
_entity_poly.pdbx_seq_one_letter_code
_entity_poly.pdbx_strand_id
1 'polypeptide(L)'
;MPVTYTKPEIVTDAAAVKSAYKPTHPGLFEVVYAEGSYNSRLVASRSYAKGELLCKIEGTTLGPKRYTTVQVGENEHIELNSDRDNLTFFYPSSEWEMDQPFPCWCGSEQCVKNIQGAKFLSKQTMSRYFITKHIQELLNKRDDAAAAQV
;
A
#
# COMPACT_ATOMS: atom_id res chain seq x y z
N MET A 1 1.48 6.64 -19.15
CA MET A 1 0.41 5.66 -18.87
C MET A 1 -0.90 6.43 -18.77
N PRO A 2 -1.93 6.16 -19.59
CA PRO A 2 -3.21 6.87 -19.48
C PRO A 2 -3.91 6.51 -18.16
N VAL A 3 -4.48 7.51 -17.49
CA VAL A 3 -5.15 7.51 -16.16
C VAL A 3 -6.50 6.77 -16.22
N THR A 4 -6.50 5.52 -16.69
CA THR A 4 -7.73 4.79 -17.04
C THR A 4 -8.14 3.75 -15.99
N TYR A 5 -7.37 3.63 -14.91
CA TYR A 5 -7.68 2.74 -13.80
C TYR A 5 -8.25 3.54 -12.63
N THR A 6 -9.46 3.19 -12.21
CA THR A 6 -10.07 3.66 -10.97
C THR A 6 -10.41 2.44 -10.14
N LYS A 7 -9.85 2.34 -8.94
CA LYS A 7 -10.18 1.27 -8.01
C LYS A 7 -11.61 1.46 -7.49
N PRO A 8 -12.52 0.48 -7.67
CA PRO A 8 -13.85 0.56 -7.05
C PRO A 8 -13.73 0.42 -5.52
N GLU A 9 -14.41 1.27 -4.77
CA GLU A 9 -14.45 1.19 -3.30
C GLU A 9 -15.23 -0.05 -2.82
N ILE A 10 -16.33 -0.37 -3.52
CA ILE A 10 -17.19 -1.53 -3.26
C ILE A 10 -17.47 -2.20 -4.60
N VAL A 11 -17.23 -3.51 -4.66
CA VAL A 11 -17.60 -4.32 -5.82
C VAL A 11 -18.94 -4.98 -5.54
N THR A 12 -19.96 -4.71 -6.35
CA THR A 12 -21.29 -5.31 -6.21
C THR A 12 -21.56 -6.42 -7.24
N ASP A 13 -20.81 -6.43 -8.33
CA ASP A 13 -20.84 -7.47 -9.36
C ASP A 13 -19.40 -7.71 -9.84
N ALA A 14 -18.76 -8.72 -9.27
CA ALA A 14 -17.37 -9.01 -9.60
C ALA A 14 -17.19 -9.46 -11.06
N ALA A 15 -18.21 -10.10 -11.65
CA ALA A 15 -18.14 -10.58 -13.03
C ALA A 15 -18.20 -9.42 -14.02
N ALA A 16 -19.10 -8.45 -13.80
CA ALA A 16 -19.18 -7.25 -14.62
C ALA A 16 -17.91 -6.41 -14.53
N VAL A 17 -17.39 -6.18 -13.32
CA VAL A 17 -16.13 -5.44 -13.12
C VAL A 17 -14.97 -6.14 -13.81
N LYS A 18 -14.86 -7.47 -13.66
CA LYS A 18 -13.83 -8.26 -14.36
C LYS A 18 -13.98 -8.19 -15.87
N SER A 19 -15.20 -8.19 -16.40
CA SER A 19 -15.44 -8.08 -17.84
C SER A 19 -15.06 -6.70 -18.41
N ALA A 20 -15.16 -5.64 -17.61
CA ALA A 20 -14.79 -4.28 -18.00
C ALA A 20 -13.30 -3.95 -17.74
N TYR A 21 -12.63 -4.75 -16.89
CA TYR A 21 -11.25 -4.55 -16.49
C TYR A 21 -10.28 -4.66 -17.66
N LYS A 22 -9.46 -3.62 -17.83
CA LYS A 22 -8.34 -3.56 -18.77
C LYS A 22 -7.04 -3.48 -17.98
N PRO A 23 -6.20 -4.53 -17.98
CA PRO A 23 -4.96 -4.51 -17.22
C PRO A 23 -4.04 -3.37 -17.63
N THR A 24 -3.52 -2.64 -16.66
CA THR A 24 -2.48 -1.62 -16.89
C THR A 24 -1.10 -2.24 -17.07
N HIS A 25 -0.90 -3.49 -16.63
CA HIS A 25 0.38 -4.20 -16.67
C HIS A 25 0.20 -5.65 -17.16
N PRO A 26 -0.25 -5.85 -18.41
CA PRO A 26 -0.53 -7.17 -18.95
C PRO A 26 0.70 -8.09 -18.87
N GLY A 27 0.50 -9.31 -18.38
CA GLY A 27 1.55 -10.34 -18.24
C GLY A 27 2.41 -10.22 -16.98
N LEU A 28 2.29 -9.15 -16.20
CA LEU A 28 2.98 -8.99 -14.92
C LEU A 28 2.09 -9.45 -13.75
N PHE A 29 0.88 -8.94 -13.69
CA PHE A 29 -0.11 -9.23 -12.67
C PHE A 29 -1.51 -8.85 -13.13
N GLU A 30 -2.52 -9.35 -12.42
CA GLU A 30 -3.92 -9.09 -12.68
C GLU A 30 -4.70 -8.86 -11.39
N VAL A 31 -5.78 -8.09 -11.46
CA VAL A 31 -6.70 -7.91 -10.33
C VAL A 31 -7.73 -9.04 -10.33
N VAL A 32 -7.78 -9.79 -9.23
CA VAL A 32 -8.88 -10.70 -8.94
C VAL A 32 -9.92 -9.93 -8.13
N TYR A 33 -11.03 -9.61 -8.80
CA TYR A 33 -12.16 -8.92 -8.18
C TYR A 33 -13.03 -9.88 -7.36
N ALA A 34 -13.46 -9.41 -6.20
CA ALA A 34 -14.43 -10.09 -5.35
C ALA A 34 -15.40 -9.06 -4.78
N GLU A 35 -16.67 -9.46 -4.65
CA GLU A 35 -17.73 -8.61 -4.14
C GLU A 35 -17.49 -8.19 -2.69
N GLY A 36 -17.99 -7.01 -2.33
CA GLY A 36 -17.78 -6.36 -1.05
C GLY A 36 -16.69 -5.30 -1.07
N SER A 37 -16.39 -4.78 0.11
CA SER A 37 -15.33 -3.79 0.33
C SER A 37 -14.01 -4.49 0.61
N TYR A 38 -12.93 -4.01 -0.01
CA TYR A 38 -11.56 -4.48 0.25
C TYR A 38 -11.30 -5.97 0.01
N ASN A 39 -12.18 -6.67 -0.72
CA ASN A 39 -12.07 -8.10 -1.00
C ASN A 39 -11.26 -8.44 -2.27
N SER A 40 -11.00 -7.44 -3.12
CA SER A 40 -10.21 -7.61 -4.34
C SER A 40 -8.71 -7.63 -4.04
N ARG A 41 -7.95 -8.37 -4.85
CA ARG A 41 -6.49 -8.54 -4.66
C ARG A 41 -5.72 -8.57 -5.97
N LEU A 42 -4.48 -8.09 -5.94
CA LEU A 42 -3.55 -8.24 -7.06
C LEU A 42 -2.86 -9.61 -7.00
N VAL A 43 -2.85 -10.34 -8.12
CA VAL A 43 -2.21 -11.65 -8.24
C VAL A 43 -1.15 -11.61 -9.33
N ALA A 44 0.02 -12.18 -9.04
CA ALA A 44 1.11 -12.28 -9.99
C ALA A 44 0.74 -13.22 -11.15
N SER A 45 0.89 -12.77 -12.40
CA SER A 45 0.65 -13.60 -13.59
C SER A 45 1.86 -14.46 -13.97
N ARG A 46 3.00 -14.23 -13.32
CA ARG A 46 4.24 -14.98 -13.48
C ARG A 46 5.00 -15.08 -12.16
N SER A 47 5.99 -15.96 -12.10
CA SER A 47 6.93 -16.01 -10.98
C SER A 47 7.85 -14.79 -10.97
N TYR A 48 8.22 -14.35 -9.76
CA TYR A 48 9.19 -13.30 -9.51
C TYR A 48 10.27 -13.81 -8.56
N ALA A 49 11.53 -13.50 -8.84
CA ALA A 49 12.62 -13.75 -7.90
C ALA A 49 12.59 -12.73 -6.76
N LYS A 50 13.14 -13.10 -5.60
CA LYS A 50 13.30 -12.17 -4.48
C LYS A 50 14.17 -10.98 -4.92
N GLY A 51 13.66 -9.76 -4.73
CA GLY A 51 14.35 -8.53 -5.13
C GLY A 51 14.20 -8.17 -6.61
N GLU A 52 13.48 -8.97 -7.39
CA GLU A 52 13.15 -8.62 -8.77
C GLU A 52 12.22 -7.40 -8.82
N LEU A 53 12.51 -6.46 -9.71
CA LEU A 53 11.66 -5.30 -9.93
C LEU A 53 10.35 -5.76 -10.62
N LEU A 54 9.22 -5.55 -9.94
CA LEU A 54 7.90 -5.83 -10.52
C LEU A 54 7.61 -4.90 -11.72
N CYS A 55 7.64 -3.59 -11.48
CA CYS A 55 7.49 -2.53 -12.48
C CYS A 55 7.90 -1.18 -11.87
N LYS A 56 8.06 -0.15 -12.71
CA LYS A 56 8.26 1.22 -12.23
C LYS A 56 6.93 1.84 -11.79
N ILE A 57 7.00 2.72 -10.79
CA ILE A 57 5.86 3.57 -10.40
C ILE A 57 5.84 4.77 -11.35
N GLU A 58 4.81 4.84 -12.19
CA GLU A 58 4.65 5.86 -13.23
C GLU A 58 3.16 6.22 -13.39
N GLY A 59 2.86 7.43 -13.85
CA GLY A 59 1.49 7.91 -14.06
C GLY A 59 0.76 8.35 -12.78
N THR A 60 1.51 8.61 -11.72
CA THR A 60 0.98 9.02 -10.41
C THR A 60 0.52 10.46 -10.41
N THR A 61 -0.50 10.76 -9.61
CA THR A 61 -0.95 12.13 -9.34
C THR A 61 -0.97 12.38 -7.85
N LEU A 62 -0.78 13.62 -7.42
CA LEU A 62 -0.99 13.99 -6.01
C LEU A 62 -2.46 13.75 -5.64
N GLY A 63 -2.69 13.27 -4.42
CA GLY A 63 -4.01 12.99 -3.89
C GLY A 63 -4.09 13.32 -2.41
N PRO A 64 -5.30 13.52 -1.85
CA PRO A 64 -5.47 13.59 -0.41
C PRO A 64 -5.18 12.24 0.24
N LYS A 65 -4.77 12.23 1.50
CA LYS A 65 -4.62 11.00 2.29
C LYS A 65 -5.91 10.18 2.26
N ARG A 66 -5.84 8.98 1.67
CA ARG A 66 -6.93 7.97 1.57
C ARG A 66 -6.33 6.57 1.61
N TYR A 67 -7.19 5.57 1.80
CA TYR A 67 -6.79 4.15 1.75
C TYR A 67 -6.13 3.74 0.42
N THR A 68 -6.45 4.38 -0.71
CA THR A 68 -5.90 4.07 -2.04
C THR A 68 -4.59 4.78 -2.35
N THR A 69 -4.27 5.84 -1.61
CA THR A 69 -3.05 6.61 -1.83
C THR A 69 -1.86 6.05 -1.07
N VAL A 70 -0.65 6.35 -1.57
CA VAL A 70 0.61 6.03 -0.90
C VAL A 70 1.29 7.31 -0.45
N GLN A 71 1.70 7.38 0.82
CA GLN A 71 2.49 8.49 1.33
C GLN A 71 3.90 8.48 0.73
N VAL A 72 4.33 9.63 0.22
CA VAL A 72 5.66 9.85 -0.38
C VAL A 72 6.46 10.97 0.28
N GLY A 73 5.79 11.75 1.13
CA GLY A 73 6.39 12.82 1.95
C GLY A 73 5.61 13.01 3.24
N GLU A 74 6.10 13.86 4.15
CA GLU A 74 5.47 14.07 5.46
C GLU A 74 3.98 14.44 5.36
N ASN A 75 3.62 15.25 4.36
CA ASN A 75 2.26 15.69 4.09
C ASN A 75 1.83 15.45 2.63
N GLU A 76 2.46 14.49 1.95
CA GLU A 76 2.25 14.26 0.51
C GLU A 76 1.88 12.81 0.23
N HIS A 77 0.80 12.63 -0.53
CA HIS A 77 0.25 11.35 -0.95
C HIS A 77 0.05 11.34 -2.46
N ILE A 78 0.22 10.16 -3.06
CA ILE A 78 0.01 9.94 -4.49
C ILE A 78 -1.02 8.84 -4.72
N GLU A 79 -1.83 9.01 -5.77
CA GLU A 79 -2.62 7.94 -6.38
C GLU A 79 -1.74 7.19 -7.40
N LEU A 80 -1.79 5.85 -7.42
CA LEU A 80 -0.98 5.08 -8.37
C LEU A 80 -1.62 4.98 -9.75
N ASN A 81 -2.93 5.28 -9.86
CA ASN A 81 -3.71 5.33 -11.09
C ASN A 81 -3.56 4.08 -11.97
N SER A 82 -3.48 2.91 -11.33
CA SER A 82 -3.19 1.64 -11.99
C SER A 82 -3.58 0.45 -11.11
N ASP A 83 -3.60 -0.75 -11.69
CA ASP A 83 -3.92 -2.00 -10.99
C ASP A 83 -3.13 -2.20 -9.68
N ARG A 84 -1.96 -1.56 -9.58
CA ARG A 84 -1.11 -1.50 -8.38
C ARG A 84 -1.82 -0.94 -7.14
N ASP A 85 -2.95 -0.23 -7.28
CA ASP A 85 -3.80 0.19 -6.16
C ASP A 85 -4.35 -1.02 -5.35
N ASN A 86 -4.24 -2.24 -5.89
CA ASN A 86 -4.61 -3.49 -5.22
C ASN A 86 -3.39 -4.26 -4.68
N LEU A 87 -2.19 -3.69 -4.77
CA LEU A 87 -0.98 -4.31 -4.24
C LEU A 87 -1.04 -4.32 -2.71
N THR A 88 -0.85 -5.50 -2.13
CA THR A 88 -0.72 -5.65 -0.67
C THR A 88 0.76 -5.64 -0.28
N PHE A 89 1.12 -4.75 0.62
CA PHE A 89 2.44 -4.69 1.23
C PHE A 89 2.32 -4.30 2.72
N PHE A 90 3.44 -4.23 3.43
CA PHE A 90 3.44 -3.81 4.82
C PHE A 90 3.20 -2.29 4.91
N TYR A 91 1.94 -1.84 5.01
CA TYR A 91 1.58 -0.41 5.00
C TYR A 91 2.46 0.52 5.86
N PRO A 92 2.87 0.16 7.10
CA PRO A 92 3.77 1.01 7.88
C PRO A 92 5.15 1.22 7.26
N SER A 93 5.53 0.51 6.20
CA SER A 93 6.75 0.79 5.43
C SER A 93 6.70 2.10 4.66
N SER A 94 5.52 2.57 4.29
CA SER A 94 5.31 3.84 3.58
C SER A 94 4.39 4.81 4.34
N GLU A 95 3.47 4.32 5.17
CA GLU A 95 2.47 5.15 5.84
C GLU A 95 2.87 5.48 7.28
N TRP A 96 2.97 6.77 7.59
CA TRP A 96 3.25 7.26 8.94
C TRP A 96 2.07 7.01 9.87
N GLU A 97 0.88 7.35 9.41
CA GLU A 97 -0.39 7.14 10.11
C GLU A 97 -1.44 6.81 9.05
N MET A 98 -2.19 5.73 9.25
CA MET A 98 -3.26 5.34 8.33
C MET A 98 -4.39 6.37 8.35
N ASP A 99 -5.12 6.50 7.24
CA ASP A 99 -6.41 7.22 7.22
C ASP A 99 -7.48 6.45 8.00
N GLN A 100 -7.52 5.14 7.77
CA GLN A 100 -8.40 4.21 8.46
C GLN A 100 -7.60 3.01 8.96
N PRO A 101 -7.33 2.93 10.28
CA PRO A 101 -6.73 1.74 10.87
C PRO A 101 -7.59 0.49 10.74
N PHE A 102 -6.98 -0.68 10.65
CA PHE A 102 -7.70 -1.95 10.51
C PHE A 102 -6.97 -3.16 11.14
N PRO A 103 -7.72 -4.18 11.59
CA PRO A 103 -7.15 -5.45 12.00
C PRO A 103 -6.58 -6.23 10.80
N CYS A 104 -5.34 -6.69 10.92
CA CYS A 104 -4.63 -7.41 9.88
C CYS A 104 -4.94 -8.91 9.90
N TRP A 105 -5.18 -9.47 8.72
CA TRP A 105 -5.46 -10.91 8.54
C TRP A 105 -4.41 -11.62 7.65
N CYS A 106 -3.19 -11.08 7.56
CA CYS A 106 -2.17 -11.60 6.64
C CYS A 106 -1.57 -12.96 7.03
N GLY A 107 -1.75 -13.41 8.27
CA GLY A 107 -1.22 -14.71 8.76
C GLY A 107 0.30 -14.80 8.93
N SER A 108 1.07 -13.74 8.61
CA SER A 108 2.53 -13.74 8.77
C SER A 108 2.97 -13.82 10.24
N GLU A 109 4.06 -14.57 10.50
CA GLU A 109 4.69 -14.67 11.82
C GLU A 109 5.15 -13.32 12.37
N GLN A 110 5.55 -12.39 11.48
CA GLN A 110 6.03 -11.08 11.87
C GLN A 110 4.91 -10.04 12.05
N CYS A 111 3.65 -10.42 11.78
CA CYS A 111 2.49 -9.52 11.74
C CYS A 111 2.32 -8.66 13.00
N VAL A 112 2.07 -7.36 12.81
CA VAL A 112 1.85 -6.38 13.88
C VAL A 112 0.39 -6.30 14.37
N LYS A 113 -0.47 -7.20 13.87
CA LYS A 113 -1.90 -7.39 14.21
C LYS A 113 -2.82 -6.22 13.87
N ASN A 114 -2.54 -4.99 14.30
CA ASN A 114 -3.36 -3.82 13.99
C ASN A 114 -2.56 -2.80 13.17
N ILE A 115 -3.03 -2.48 11.97
CA ILE A 115 -2.34 -1.56 11.05
C ILE A 115 -2.82 -0.14 11.33
N GLN A 116 -1.94 0.68 11.92
CA GLN A 116 -2.21 2.09 12.25
C GLN A 116 -1.20 3.06 11.62
N GLY A 117 -0.12 2.55 11.03
CA GLY A 117 1.00 3.33 10.50
C GLY A 117 2.26 3.26 11.37
N ALA A 118 3.38 3.69 10.81
CA ALA A 118 4.71 3.63 11.43
C ALA A 118 4.81 4.36 12.77
N LYS A 119 4.06 5.45 12.94
CA LYS A 119 4.01 6.29 14.14
C LYS A 119 3.72 5.50 15.42
N PHE A 120 2.99 4.39 15.31
CA PHE A 120 2.55 3.58 16.46
C PHE A 120 3.44 2.37 16.72
N LEU A 121 4.49 2.16 15.91
CA LEU A 121 5.39 1.01 16.03
C LEU A 121 6.76 1.45 16.58
N SER A 122 7.39 0.56 17.35
CA SER A 122 8.74 0.79 17.88
C SER A 122 9.79 0.63 16.77
N LYS A 123 10.95 1.29 16.94
CA LYS A 123 12.12 1.10 16.06
C LYS A 123 12.52 -0.37 15.92
N GLN A 124 12.45 -1.13 17.02
CA GLN A 124 12.74 -2.57 17.01
C GLN A 124 11.72 -3.36 16.16
N THR A 125 10.45 -2.97 16.16
CA THR A 125 9.47 -3.60 15.28
C THR A 125 9.72 -3.25 13.83
N MET A 126 9.99 -1.97 13.54
CA MET A 126 10.20 -1.46 12.19
C MET A 126 11.48 -1.99 11.54
N SER A 127 12.54 -2.27 12.31
CA SER A 127 13.79 -2.83 11.78
C SER A 127 13.66 -4.24 11.20
N ARG A 128 12.55 -4.93 11.44
CA ARG A 128 12.24 -6.24 10.85
C ARG A 128 11.78 -6.14 9.38
N TYR A 129 11.45 -4.94 8.92
CA TYR A 129 10.84 -4.69 7.62
C TYR A 129 11.69 -3.75 6.77
N PHE A 130 11.51 -3.84 5.45
CA PHE A 130 11.94 -2.77 4.56
C PHE A 130 11.03 -1.55 4.79
N ILE A 131 11.62 -0.37 4.95
CA ILE A 131 10.91 0.89 5.15
C ILE A 131 11.47 1.95 4.21
N THR A 132 10.63 2.87 3.75
CA THR A 132 11.06 3.96 2.88
C THR A 132 11.92 4.96 3.63
N LYS A 133 12.71 5.73 2.87
CA LYS A 133 13.55 6.80 3.41
C LYS A 133 12.73 7.81 4.22
N HIS A 134 11.56 8.22 3.74
CA HIS A 134 10.73 9.21 4.43
C HIS A 134 10.19 8.69 5.77
N ILE A 135 9.80 7.40 5.86
CA ILE A 135 9.38 6.80 7.13
C ILE A 135 10.54 6.71 8.11
N GLN A 136 11.74 6.36 7.62
CA GLN A 136 12.94 6.34 8.46
C GLN A 136 13.25 7.72 9.05
N GLU A 137 13.11 8.78 8.25
CA GLU A 137 13.29 10.17 8.70
C GLU A 137 12.24 10.57 9.75
N LEU A 138 10.96 10.23 9.55
CA LEU A 138 9.88 10.53 10.50
C LEU A 138 10.04 9.77 11.83
N LEU A 139 10.46 8.50 11.79
CA LEU A 139 10.79 7.73 12.99
C LEU A 139 11.92 8.36 13.80
N ASN A 140 12.96 8.84 13.13
CA ASN A 140 14.07 9.52 13.79
C ASN A 140 13.58 10.82 14.45
N LYS A 141 12.87 11.68 13.70
CA LYS A 141 12.29 12.91 14.26
C LYS A 141 11.41 12.65 15.49
N ARG A 142 10.53 11.65 15.44
CA ARG A 142 9.64 11.28 16.57
C ARG A 142 10.44 10.88 17.79
N ASP A 143 11.41 9.98 17.61
CA ASP A 143 12.15 9.40 18.73
C ASP A 143 13.17 10.37 19.33
N ASP A 144 13.78 11.23 18.50
CA ASP A 144 14.67 12.30 18.97
C ASP A 144 13.88 13.34 19.78
N ALA A 145 12.68 13.70 19.31
CA ALA A 145 11.78 14.60 20.05
C ALA A 145 11.32 13.98 21.38
N ALA A 146 11.08 12.67 21.43
CA ALA A 146 10.74 11.98 22.66
C ALA A 146 11.94 11.94 23.63
N ALA A 147 13.16 11.71 23.13
CA ALA A 147 14.38 11.71 23.94
C ALA A 147 14.74 13.10 24.49
N ALA A 148 14.42 14.17 23.77
CA ALA A 148 14.64 15.55 24.23
C ALA A 148 13.62 16.03 25.28
N GLN A 149 12.56 15.25 25.54
CA GLN A 149 11.52 15.53 26.55
C GLN A 149 11.72 14.76 27.86
N VAL A 150 12.79 13.97 27.96
CA VAL A 150 13.20 13.18 29.14
C VAL A 150 14.46 13.78 29.75
#